data_AF-A0A944YL56-F1
#
_entry.id   AF-A0A944YL56-F1
#
_cell.length_a   1.000
_cell.length_b   1.000
_cell.length_c   1.000
_cell.angle_alpha   90.00
_cell.angle_beta   90.00
_cell.angle_gamma   90.00
#
_symmetry.space_group_name_H-M   'P 1'
#
loop_
_entity.id
_entity.type
_entity.pdbx_description
1 polymer ?
#
loop_
_entity_poly.entity_id
_entity_poly.type
_entity_poly.pdbx_seq_one_letter_code
_entity_poly.pdbx_strand_id
1 'polypeptide(L)'
;MDTTTLRFAEAARSLGMAARLRGLQVPTFRSPPGIADVHRSIRRREQSSTVAVVLKGRPWAAVVADMIEGILVANRLDNGRADTVRSALWLAVEDPALAA
;
A
#
# COMPACT_ATOMS: atom_id res chain seq x y z
N MET A 1 5.33 -17.66 -12.16
CA MET A 1 5.31 -16.40 -11.38
C MET A 1 5.67 -16.74 -9.95
N ASP A 2 6.56 -15.98 -9.32
CA ASP A 2 6.92 -16.20 -7.91
C ASP A 2 5.72 -15.95 -6.99
N THR A 3 5.56 -16.78 -5.94
CA THR A 3 4.49 -16.66 -4.93
C THR A 3 4.44 -15.26 -4.31
N THR A 4 5.60 -14.62 -4.10
CA THR A 4 5.69 -13.25 -3.56
C THR A 4 5.11 -12.20 -4.51
N THR A 5 5.25 -12.38 -5.82
CA THR A 5 4.74 -11.45 -6.83
C THR A 5 3.20 -11.51 -6.91
N LEU A 6 2.64 -12.73 -6.83
CA LEU A 6 1.18 -12.91 -6.76
C LEU A 6 0.61 -12.29 -5.48
N ARG A 7 1.23 -12.58 -4.32
CA ARG A 7 0.82 -12.02 -3.03
C ARG A 7 0.89 -10.48 -3.02
N PHE A 8 1.89 -9.89 -3.68
CA PHE A 8 2.00 -8.44 -3.87
C PHE A 8 0.86 -7.87 -4.72
N ALA A 9 0.52 -8.52 -5.83
CA ALA A 9 -0.59 -8.08 -6.68
C ALA A 9 -1.95 -8.18 -5.96
N GLU A 10 -2.17 -9.25 -5.19
CA GLU A 10 -3.38 -9.43 -4.38
C GLU A 10 -3.50 -8.36 -3.30
N ALA A 11 -2.45 -8.12 -2.52
CA ALA A 11 -2.43 -7.06 -1.51
C ALA A 11 -2.66 -5.68 -2.14
N ALA A 12 -2.02 -5.37 -3.28
CA ALA A 12 -2.22 -4.12 -3.99
C ALA A 12 -3.69 -3.93 -4.42
N ARG A 13 -4.34 -5.00 -4.88
CA ARG A 13 -5.76 -4.99 -5.26
C ARG A 13 -6.65 -4.75 -4.05
N SER A 14 -6.49 -5.51 -2.98
CA SER A 14 -7.30 -5.37 -1.75
C SER A 14 -7.16 -3.98 -1.14
N LEU A 15 -5.93 -3.49 -1.02
CA LEU A 15 -5.65 -2.13 -0.53
C LEU A 15 -6.27 -1.06 -1.44
N GLY A 16 -6.20 -1.23 -2.75
CA GLY A 16 -6.80 -0.31 -3.71
C GLY A 16 -8.33 -0.24 -3.58
N MET A 17 -8.99 -1.38 -3.39
CA MET A 17 -10.44 -1.42 -3.14
C MET A 17 -10.80 -0.74 -1.82
N ALA A 18 -10.13 -1.11 -0.73
CA ALA A 18 -10.39 -0.56 0.60
C ALA A 18 -10.11 0.95 0.69
N ALA A 19 -9.08 1.45 0.00
CA ALA A 19 -8.79 2.88 -0.11
C ALA A 19 -9.88 3.62 -0.90
N ARG A 20 -10.33 3.05 -2.04
CA ARG A 20 -11.37 3.66 -2.86
C ARG A 20 -12.72 3.74 -2.14
N LEU A 21 -13.10 2.72 -1.39
CA LEU A 21 -14.32 2.73 -0.55
C LEU A 21 -14.30 3.82 0.52
N ARG A 22 -13.10 4.29 0.90
CA ARG A 22 -12.89 5.37 1.88
C ARG A 22 -12.69 6.74 1.24
N GLY A 23 -12.92 6.86 -0.08
CA GLY A 23 -12.76 8.10 -0.84
C GLY A 23 -11.30 8.57 -0.94
N LEU A 24 -10.34 7.65 -0.83
CA LEU A 24 -8.91 7.97 -0.93
C LEU A 24 -8.40 7.80 -2.37
N GLN A 25 -7.39 8.59 -2.72
CA GLN A 25 -6.60 8.38 -3.93
C GLN A 25 -5.83 7.07 -3.81
N VAL A 26 -5.94 6.22 -4.82
CA VAL A 26 -5.25 4.91 -4.86
C VAL A 26 -3.90 5.06 -5.56
N PRO A 27 -2.77 4.85 -4.87
CA PRO A 27 -1.46 4.86 -5.51
C PRO A 27 -1.30 3.69 -6.48
N THR A 28 -0.51 3.88 -7.53
CA THR A 28 0.05 2.75 -8.27
C THR A 28 1.11 2.08 -7.43
N PHE A 29 1.01 0.77 -7.19
CA PHE A 29 2.05 0.02 -6.49
C PHE A 29 3.09 -0.56 -7.47
N ARG A 30 4.38 -0.44 -7.12
CA ARG A 30 5.51 -0.98 -7.90
C ARG A 30 6.55 -1.65 -6.99
N SER A 31 7.45 -2.42 -7.60
CA SER A 31 8.63 -2.99 -6.95
C SER A 31 9.74 -3.21 -8.00
N PRO A 32 11.02 -2.96 -7.68
CA PRO A 32 11.52 -2.25 -6.50
C PRO A 32 11.41 -0.72 -6.67
N PRO A 33 11.76 0.09 -5.65
CA PRO A 33 12.02 1.52 -5.81
C PRO A 33 13.09 1.80 -6.86
N GLY A 34 12.92 2.88 -7.63
CA GLY A 34 13.92 3.35 -8.61
C GLY A 34 15.05 4.19 -8.00
N ILE A 35 15.14 4.23 -6.67
CA ILE A 35 16.20 4.90 -5.91
C ILE A 35 16.85 3.86 -4.99
N ALA A 36 18.18 3.93 -4.86
CA ALA A 36 18.95 2.97 -4.07
C ALA A 36 18.67 3.12 -2.56
N ASP A 37 18.95 2.04 -1.82
CA ASP A 37 19.05 2.00 -0.35
C ASP A 37 17.80 2.46 0.42
N VAL A 38 16.61 2.38 -0.20
CA VAL A 38 15.33 2.60 0.48
C VAL A 38 14.42 1.39 0.34
N HIS A 39 13.66 1.10 1.39
CA HIS A 39 12.65 0.04 1.38
C HIS A 39 11.33 0.47 0.73
N ARG A 40 11.04 1.78 0.72
CA ARG A 40 9.86 2.38 0.12
C ARG A 40 10.21 3.72 -0.49
N SER A 41 9.62 4.04 -1.63
CA SER A 41 9.60 5.40 -2.18
C SER A 41 8.20 5.80 -2.62
N ILE A 42 7.94 7.11 -2.63
CA ILE A 42 6.68 7.69 -3.09
C ILE A 42 6.99 8.77 -4.12
N ARG A 43 6.49 8.58 -5.34
CA ARG A 43 6.54 9.58 -6.41
C ARG A 43 5.17 10.22 -6.55
N ARG A 44 5.08 11.53 -6.31
CA ARG A 44 3.84 12.30 -6.52
C ARG A 44 3.81 12.94 -7.91
N ARG A 45 2.61 13.05 -8.45
CA ARG A 45 2.21 13.78 -9.64
C ARG A 45 0.97 14.59 -9.28
N GLU A 46 0.56 15.52 -10.13
CA GLU A 46 -0.55 16.45 -9.82
C GLU A 46 -1.84 15.73 -9.41
N GLN A 47 -2.14 14.57 -10.01
CA GLN A 47 -3.38 13.81 -9.77
C GLN A 47 -3.14 12.35 -9.39
N SER A 48 -1.89 11.93 -9.22
CA SER A 48 -1.58 10.53 -8.96
C SER A 48 -0.33 10.37 -8.11
N SER A 49 -0.20 9.19 -7.51
CA SER A 49 0.97 8.79 -6.76
C SER A 49 1.38 7.37 -7.12
N THR A 50 2.69 7.11 -7.04
CA THR A 50 3.25 5.78 -7.17
C THR A 50 4.00 5.46 -5.88
N VAL A 51 3.67 4.34 -5.26
CA VAL A 51 4.36 3.77 -4.10
C VAL A 51 5.17 2.58 -4.60
N ALA A 52 6.49 2.63 -4.46
CA ALA A 52 7.36 1.50 -4.78
C ALA A 52 7.91 0.89 -3.49
N VAL A 53 7.93 -0.44 -3.37
CA VAL A 53 8.41 -1.16 -2.18
C VAL A 53 9.39 -2.27 -2.54
N VAL A 54 10.33 -2.55 -1.66
CA VAL A 54 11.22 -3.71 -1.78
C VAL A 54 10.50 -4.96 -1.29
N LEU A 55 10.46 -6.01 -2.13
CA LEU A 55 9.88 -7.32 -1.77
C LEU A 55 10.94 -8.31 -1.25
N LYS A 56 12.09 -8.39 -1.93
CA LYS A 56 13.10 -9.42 -1.68
C LYS A 56 13.79 -9.19 -0.34
N GLY A 57 13.98 -10.27 0.43
CA GLY A 57 14.69 -10.23 1.71
C GLY A 57 13.93 -9.50 2.82
N ARG A 58 12.63 -9.23 2.64
CA ARG A 58 11.82 -8.52 3.63
C ARG A 58 10.73 -9.42 4.20
N PRO A 59 10.44 -9.30 5.51
CA PRO A 59 9.24 -9.88 6.08
C PRO A 59 8.01 -9.35 5.36
N TRP A 60 7.07 -10.23 5.04
CA TRP A 60 5.88 -9.86 4.30
C TRP A 60 5.07 -8.74 4.97
N ALA A 61 4.90 -8.81 6.30
CA ALA A 61 4.20 -7.77 7.05
C ALA A 61 4.84 -6.39 6.88
N ALA A 62 6.16 -6.31 6.74
CA ALA A 62 6.86 -5.05 6.53
C ALA A 62 6.63 -4.49 5.10
N VAL A 63 6.43 -5.35 4.11
CA VAL A 63 6.02 -4.96 2.75
C VAL A 63 4.61 -4.36 2.79
N VAL A 64 3.66 -5.04 3.44
CA VAL A 64 2.28 -4.58 3.57
C VAL A 64 2.20 -3.27 4.35
N ALA A 65 2.93 -3.16 5.46
CA ALA A 65 3.03 -1.93 6.24
C ALA A 65 3.48 -0.75 5.37
N ASP A 66 4.50 -0.95 4.54
CA ASP A 66 5.00 0.07 3.63
C ASP A 66 3.99 0.45 2.55
N MET A 67 3.20 -0.51 2.05
CA MET A 67 2.11 -0.23 1.10
C MET A 67 0.99 0.60 1.76
N ILE A 68 0.60 0.24 2.99
CA ILE A 68 -0.42 0.94 3.78
C ILE A 68 0.02 2.36 4.10
N GLU A 69 1.22 2.53 4.65
CA GLU A 69 1.80 3.85 4.92
C GLU A 69 1.94 4.68 3.64
N GLY A 70 2.22 4.04 2.50
CA GLY A 70 2.20 4.66 1.18
C GLY A 70 0.86 5.33 0.86
N ILE A 71 -0.27 4.67 1.15
CA ILE A 71 -1.62 5.21 0.96
C ILE A 71 -1.85 6.40 1.89
N LEU A 72 -1.54 6.25 3.18
CA LEU A 72 -1.76 7.29 4.19
C LEU A 72 -1.00 8.58 3.82
N VAL A 73 0.30 8.43 3.48
CA VAL A 73 1.19 9.53 3.13
C VAL A 73 0.87 10.14 1.76
N ALA A 74 0.36 9.36 0.81
CA ALA A 74 -0.13 9.88 -0.47
C ALA A 74 -1.36 10.76 -0.28
N ASN A 75 -2.25 10.39 0.65
CA ASN A 75 -3.51 11.09 0.93
C ASN A 75 -3.41 12.16 2.01
N ARG A 76 -2.22 12.39 2.60
CA ARG A 76 -1.97 13.42 3.63
C ARG A 76 -2.95 13.35 4.80
N LEU A 77 -3.26 12.14 5.27
CA LEU A 77 -4.18 11.96 6.38
C LEU A 77 -3.60 12.51 7.68
N ASP A 78 -4.43 13.16 8.49
CA ASP A 78 -4.09 13.55 9.86
C ASP A 78 -4.00 12.33 10.79
N ASN A 79 -3.44 12.51 11.98
CA ASN A 79 -3.11 11.41 12.89
C ASN A 79 -4.33 10.54 13.26
N GLY A 80 -5.48 11.15 13.54
CA GLY A 80 -6.68 10.40 13.96
C GLY A 80 -7.30 9.61 12.83
N ARG A 81 -7.45 10.23 11.65
CA ARG A 81 -7.97 9.56 10.46
C ARG A 81 -7.00 8.52 9.93
N ALA A 82 -5.69 8.78 10.02
CA ALA A 82 -4.66 7.85 9.58
C ALA A 82 -4.72 6.53 10.34
N ASP A 83 -4.94 6.56 11.65
CA ASP A 83 -5.01 5.33 12.46
C ASP A 83 -6.22 4.47 12.12
N THR A 84 -7.40 5.09 12.00
CA THR A 84 -8.63 4.39 11.60
C THR A 84 -8.49 3.77 10.21
N VAL A 85 -7.92 4.51 9.25
CA VAL A 85 -7.68 4.01 7.89
C VAL A 85 -6.63 2.89 7.89
N ARG A 86 -5.56 3.01 8.68
CA ARG A 86 -4.52 1.98 8.78
C ARG A 86 -5.10 0.65 9.23
N SER A 87 -5.88 0.64 10.31
CA SER A 87 -6.53 -0.58 10.83
C SER A 87 -7.45 -1.22 9.79
N ALA A 88 -8.24 -0.39 9.10
CA ALA A 88 -9.10 -0.84 8.02
C ALA A 88 -8.34 -1.46 6.83
N LEU A 89 -7.20 -0.87 6.44
CA LEU A 89 -6.39 -1.37 5.33
C LEU A 89 -5.70 -2.69 5.69
N TRP A 90 -5.32 -2.89 6.95
CA TRP A 90 -4.82 -4.17 7.44
C TRP A 90 -5.87 -5.28 7.35
N LEU A 91 -7.09 -5.01 7.82
CA LEU A 91 -8.20 -5.96 7.72
C LEU A 91 -8.44 -6.39 6.27
N ALA A 92 -8.37 -5.46 5.32
CA ALA A 92 -8.55 -5.77 3.90
C ALA A 92 -7.47 -6.68 3.30
N VAL A 93 -6.26 -6.71 3.89
CA VAL A 93 -5.17 -7.59 3.45
C VAL A 93 -5.24 -8.95 4.13
N GLU A 94 -5.70 -9.01 5.38
CA GLU A 94 -5.89 -10.27 6.13
C GLU A 94 -7.11 -11.05 5.62
N ASP A 95 -8.20 -10.35 5.35
CA ASP A 95 -9.44 -10.90 4.83
C ASP A 95 -10.03 -9.98 3.74
N PRO A 96 -9.69 -10.25 2.46
CA PRO A 96 -10.22 -9.47 1.35
C PRO A 96 -11.75 -9.46 1.23
N ALA A 97 -12.46 -10.43 1.83
CA ALA A 97 -13.92 -10.47 1.83
C ALA A 97 -14.56 -9.48 2.82
N LEU A 98 -13.85 -9.14 3.90
CA LEU A 98 -14.25 -8.11 4.88
C LEU A 98 -14.00 -6.67 4.39
N ALA A 99 -13.35 -6.51 3.24
CA ALA A 99 -13.01 -5.20 2.68
C ALA A 99 -14.15 -4.55 1.87
N ALA A 100 -15.26 -5.27 1.62
CA ALA A 100 -16.38 -4.85 0.76
C ALA A 100 -17.38 -3.93 1.47
#